data_AF-A0A0F9KLQ6-F1
#
_entry.id   AF-A0A0F9KLQ6-F1
#
_cell.length_a   1.000
_cell.length_b   1.000
_cell.length_c   1.000
_cell.angle_alpha   90.00
_cell.angle_beta   90.00
_cell.angle_gamma   90.00
#
_symmetry.space_group_name_H-M   'P 1'
#
loop_
_entity.id
_entity.type
_entity.pdbx_description
1 polymer ?
#
loop_
_entity_poly.entity_id
_entity_poly.type
_entity_poly.pdbx_seq_one_letter_code
_entity_poly.pdbx_strand_id
1 'polypeptide(L)' 'MRMKFWYIAVFVECVGVAAVISGITVEFIYEAHVGFTFITSGSLLVAAGGLLYNKFLRIP' A
#
# COMPACT_ATOMS: atom_id res chain seq x y z
N MET A 1 -6.06 23.23 7.01
CA MET A 1 -6.41 21.79 6.99
C MET A 1 -5.48 20.88 6.15
N ARG A 2 -4.52 21.41 5.37
CA ARG A 2 -3.63 20.59 4.49
C ARG A 2 -2.76 19.55 5.18
N MET A 3 -2.35 19.75 6.44
CA MET A 3 -1.44 18.79 7.13
C MET A 3 -2.10 17.46 7.50
N LYS A 4 -3.43 17.38 7.58
CA LYS A 4 -4.12 16.15 8.02
C LYS A 4 -4.17 15.07 6.93
N PHE A 5 -4.14 15.44 5.65
CA PHE A 5 -4.25 14.49 4.54
C PHE A 5 -2.95 13.70 4.29
N TRP A 6 -1.80 14.22 4.72
CA TRP A 6 -0.52 13.53 4.58
C TRP A 6 -0.50 12.22 5.36
N TYR A 7 -0.95 12.24 6.62
CA TYR A 7 -1.00 11.05 7.47
C TYR A 7 -1.89 9.95 6.90
N ILE A 8 -2.95 10.32 6.17
CA ILE A 8 -3.85 9.37 5.53
C ILE A 8 -3.15 8.64 4.38
N ALA A 9 -2.41 9.39 3.53
CA ALA A 9 -1.66 8.78 2.44
C ALA A 9 -0.58 7.82 2.96
N VAL A 10 0.21 8.27 3.94
CA VAL A 10 1.26 7.45 4.57
C VAL A 10 0.66 6.22 5.25
N PHE A 11 -0.46 6.36 5.95
CA PHE A 11 -1.13 5.22 6.58
C PHE A 11 -1.56 4.17 5.56
N VAL A 12 -2.14 4.60 4.44
CA VAL A 12 -2.54 3.69 3.34
C VAL A 12 -1.33 2.97 2.75
N GLU A 13 -0.21 3.66 2.56
CA GLU A 13 1.04 3.04 2.10
C GLU A 13 1.57 2.02 3.12
N CYS A 14 1.58 2.34 4.41
CA CYS A 14 2.02 1.40 5.45
C CYS A 14 1.19 0.12 5.47
N VAL A 15 -0.13 0.23 5.33
CA VAL A 15 -1.03 -0.94 5.24
C VAL A 15 -0.73 -1.75 3.97
N GLY A 16 -0.52 -1.07 2.84
CA GLY A 16 -0.15 -1.73 1.58
C GLY A 16 1.16 -2.49 1.69
N VAL A 17 2.21 -1.89 2.25
CA VAL A 17 3.51 -2.54 2.48
C VAL A 17 3.38 -3.75 3.41
N ALA A 18 2.62 -3.62 4.50
CA ALA A 18 2.37 -4.74 5.40
C ALA A 18 1.67 -5.92 4.69
N ALA A 19 0.68 -5.62 3.84
CA ALA A 19 0.00 -6.61 3.03
C ALA A 19 0.97 -7.30 2.04
N VAL A 20 1.86 -6.55 1.38
CA VAL A 20 2.89 -7.11 0.50
C VAL A 20 3.81 -8.06 1.25
N ILE A 21 4.36 -7.64 2.39
CA ILE A 21 5.29 -8.45 3.18
C ILE A 21 4.60 -9.74 3.66
N SER A 22 3.36 -9.62 4.13
CA SER A 22 2.57 -10.80 4.53
C SER A 22 2.29 -11.74 3.36
N GLY A 23 1.98 -11.21 2.18
CA GLY A 23 1.75 -11.99 0.96
C GLY A 23 3.01 -12.72 0.48
N ILE A 24 4.17 -12.06 0.53
CA ILE A 24 5.47 -12.69 0.24
C ILE A 24 5.73 -13.85 1.20
N THR A 25 5.50 -13.63 2.50
CA THR A 25 5.69 -14.68 3.52
C THR A 25 4.78 -15.88 3.27
N VAL A 26 3.52 -15.64 2.94
CA VAL A 26 2.54 -16.69 2.62
C VAL A 26 2.92 -17.45 1.35
N GLU A 27 3.26 -16.75 0.26
CA GLU A 27 3.68 -17.40 -0.99
C GLU A 27 4.91 -18.28 -0.77
N PHE A 28 5.88 -17.79 0.02
CA PHE A 28 7.13 -18.50 0.27
C PHE A 28 6.96 -19.75 1.13
N ILE A 29 6.03 -19.74 2.09
CA ILE A 29 5.79 -20.88 3.00
C ILE A 29 4.91 -21.94 2.34
N TYR A 30 3.85 -21.51 1.65
CA TYR A 30 2.80 -22.41 1.17
C TYR A 30 2.91 -22.73 -0.32
N GLU A 31 3.84 -22.09 -1.05
CA GLU A 31 4.00 -22.17 -2.51
C GLU A 31 2.66 -22.00 -3.26
N ALA A 32 1.75 -21.26 -2.65
CA ALA A 32 0.37 -21.13 -3.08
C ALA A 32 0.13 -19.70 -3.58
N HIS A 33 -0.37 -19.59 -4.81
CA HIS A 33 -0.64 -18.34 -5.55
C HIS A 33 -1.56 -17.32 -4.85
N VAL A 34 -2.11 -17.68 -3.70
CA VAL A 34 -2.87 -16.77 -2.84
C VAL A 34 -1.96 -15.67 -2.32
N GLY A 35 -0.69 -15.95 -2.05
CA GLY A 35 0.30 -14.94 -1.63
C GLY A 35 0.50 -13.86 -2.68
N PHE A 36 0.56 -14.23 -3.97
CA PHE A 36 0.63 -13.30 -5.10
C PHE A 36 -0.57 -12.35 -5.18
N THR A 37 -1.76 -12.82 -4.80
CA THR A 37 -2.96 -11.98 -4.72
C THR A 37 -2.83 -10.92 -3.61
N PHE A 38 -2.28 -11.30 -2.46
CA PHE A 38 -1.97 -10.37 -1.36
C PHE A 38 -0.89 -9.36 -1.74
N ILE A 39 0.16 -9.81 -2.44
CA ILE A 39 1.22 -8.92 -2.96
C ILE A 39 0.65 -7.90 -3.93
N THR A 40 -0.19 -8.35 -4.87
CA THR A 40 -0.76 -7.47 -5.90
C THR A 40 -1.73 -6.46 -5.29
N SER A 41 -2.62 -6.89 -4.39
CA SER A 41 -3.55 -6.00 -3.70
C SER A 41 -2.83 -5.00 -2.77
N GLY A 42 -1.81 -5.45 -2.04
CA GLY A 42 -0.95 -4.57 -1.24
C GLY A 42 -0.22 -3.53 -2.08
N SER A 43 0.31 -3.92 -3.24
CA SER A 43 0.97 -3.00 -4.18
C SER A 43 0.00 -1.94 -4.72
N LEU A 44 -1.26 -2.33 -4.98
CA LEU A 44 -2.31 -1.41 -5.41
C LEU A 44 -2.62 -0.36 -4.34
N LEU A 45 -2.63 -0.74 -3.06
CA LEU A 45 -2.81 0.17 -1.93
C LEU A 45 -1.66 1.17 -1.81
N VAL A 46 -0.41 0.73 -1.97
CA VAL A 46 0.75 1.64 -1.99
C VAL A 46 0.61 2.66 -3.12
N ALA A 47 0.29 2.22 -4.34
CA ALA A 47 0.07 3.11 -5.47
C ALA A 47 -1.08 4.11 -5.22
N ALA A 48 -2.17 3.66 -4.59
CA ALA A 48 -3.28 4.52 -4.21
C ALA A 48 -2.86 5.58 -3.17
N GLY A 49 -2.04 5.22 -2.18
CA GLY A 49 -1.46 6.17 -1.22
C GLY A 49 -0.64 7.27 -1.90
N GLY A 50 0.22 6.91 -2.85
CA GLY A 50 0.98 7.87 -3.67
C GLY A 50 0.11 8.78 -4.53
N LEU A 51 -0.98 8.24 -5.11
CA LEU A 51 -1.97 9.04 -5.84
C LEU A 51 -2.72 10.02 -4.92
N LEU A 52 -3.10 9.59 -3.72
CA LEU A 52 -3.74 10.45 -2.72
C LEU A 52 -2.79 11.58 -2.30
N TYR A 53 -1.51 11.28 -2.07
CA TYR A 53 -0.51 12.30 -1.81
C TYR A 53 -0.41 13.31 -2.96
N ASN A 54 -0.26 12.85 -4.21
CA ASN A 54 -0.15 13.74 -5.36
C ASN A 54 -1.42 14.59 -5.57
N LYS A 55 -2.61 14.02 -5.35
CA LYS A 55 -3.87 14.76 -5.57
C LYS A 55 -4.12 15.84 -4.52
N PHE A 56 -3.78 15.58 -3.24
CA PHE A 56 -4.14 16.47 -2.13
C PHE A 56 -2.99 17.34 -1.62
N LEU A 57 -1.73 16.96 -1.89
CA LEU A 57 -0.54 17.64 -1.40
C LEU A 57 0.31 18.30 -2.49
N ARG A 58 -0.07 18.22 -3.78
CA ARG A 58 0.60 18.97 -4.84
C ARG A 58 0.49 20.47 -4.59
N ILE A 59 1.55 20.99 -3.99
CA ILE A 59 1.97 22.38 -4.06
C ILE A 59 2.43 22.57 -5.51
N PRO A 60 1.89 23.53 -6.29
CA PRO A 60 2.53 23.94 -7.54
C PRO A 60 3.96 24.44 -7.29
#